data_AF-A0A399XN92-F1
#
_entry.id   AF-A0A399XN92-F1
#
_cell.length_a   1.000
_cell.length_b   1.000
_cell.length_c   1.000
_cell.angle_alpha   90.00
_cell.angle_beta   90.00
_cell.angle_gamma   90.00
#
_symmetry.space_group_name_H-M   'P 1'
#
loop_
_entity.id
_entity.type
_entity.pdbx_description
1 polymer ?
#
loop_
_entity_poly.entity_id
_entity_poly.type
_entity_poly.pdbx_seq_one_letter_code
_entity_poly.pdbx_strand_id
1 'polypeptide(L)'
;MATIRASCSTCGDVELTTVDVQVRVCMDDDAATYRFRCPICTMTQVKGADDRTVDLLVAAGVSYSTWTLPAELHERPSGDPIDHDDLLDFHHLLEQGDWFTELTASLDRH
;
A
#
# COMPACT_ATOMS: atom_id res chain seq x y z
N MET A 1 -6.54 -25.42 -11.89
CA MET A 1 -6.35 -24.11 -11.24
C MET A 1 -5.30 -23.38 -12.05
N ALA A 2 -5.52 -22.12 -12.45
CA ALA A 2 -4.54 -21.40 -13.25
C ALA A 2 -3.30 -21.05 -12.39
N THR A 3 -2.11 -21.31 -12.93
CA THR A 3 -0.84 -20.91 -12.31
C THR A 3 -0.35 -19.62 -12.94
N ILE A 4 0.12 -18.70 -12.10
CA ILE A 4 0.63 -17.39 -12.49
C ILE A 4 2.11 -17.36 -12.16
N ARG A 5 2.96 -16.99 -13.13
CA ARG A 5 4.39 -16.80 -12.90
C ARG A 5 4.68 -15.31 -12.77
N ALA A 6 5.33 -14.93 -11.66
CA ALA A 6 5.74 -13.55 -11.39
C ALA A 6 7.14 -13.50 -10.78
N SER A 7 7.80 -12.35 -10.86
CA SER A 7 9.17 -12.17 -10.36
C SER A 7 9.20 -11.40 -9.04
N CYS A 8 9.77 -12.02 -8.01
CA CYS A 8 10.15 -11.38 -6.76
C CYS A 8 11.52 -10.71 -6.92
N SER A 9 11.66 -9.46 -6.45
CA SER A 9 12.94 -8.73 -6.52
C SER A 9 14.09 -9.39 -5.75
N THR A 10 13.78 -10.23 -4.75
CA THR A 10 14.79 -10.91 -3.92
C THR A 10 14.98 -12.38 -4.32
N CYS A 11 13.91 -13.09 -4.68
CA CYS A 11 13.96 -14.55 -4.89
C CYS A 11 13.96 -14.98 -6.36
N GLY A 12 13.71 -14.06 -7.30
CA GLY A 12 13.53 -14.39 -8.72
C GLY A 12 12.11 -14.86 -9.05
N ASP A 13 11.97 -15.70 -10.06
CA ASP A 13 10.67 -16.18 -10.54
C ASP A 13 10.02 -17.13 -9.53
N VAL A 14 8.74 -16.88 -9.25
CA VAL A 14 7.91 -17.69 -8.35
C VAL A 14 6.59 -18.05 -9.04
N GLU A 15 6.05 -19.20 -8.66
CA GLU A 15 4.73 -19.66 -9.08
C GLU A 15 3.70 -19.31 -8.01
N LEU A 16 2.57 -18.78 -8.45
CA LEU A 16 1.48 -18.27 -7.64
C LEU A 16 0.17 -18.83 -8.18
N THR A 17 -0.85 -18.78 -7.35
CA THR A 17 -2.22 -19.08 -7.75
C THR A 17 -3.03 -17.80 -7.89
N THR A 18 -4.23 -17.89 -8.47
CA THR A 18 -5.10 -16.72 -8.66
C THR A 18 -5.53 -16.05 -7.35
N VAL A 19 -5.52 -16.78 -6.23
CA VAL A 19 -5.85 -16.24 -4.90
C VAL A 19 -4.67 -15.51 -4.23
N ASP A 20 -3.44 -15.77 -4.69
CA ASP A 20 -2.24 -15.13 -4.15
C ASP A 20 -1.97 -13.76 -4.77
N VAL A 21 -2.72 -13.42 -5.83
CA VAL A 21 -2.57 -12.20 -6.60
C VAL A 21 -3.82 -11.34 -6.44
N GLN A 22 -3.62 -10.02 -6.37
CA GLN A 22 -4.70 -9.05 -6.44
C GLN A 22 -4.31 -7.91 -7.35
N VAL A 23 -5.20 -7.57 -8.27
CA VAL A 23 -5.10 -6.39 -9.14
C VAL A 23 -5.88 -5.25 -8.52
N ARG A 24 -5.29 -4.04 -8.55
CA ARG A 24 -5.98 -2.82 -8.21
C ARG A 24 -5.79 -1.75 -9.28
N VAL A 25 -6.84 -1.01 -9.57
CA VAL A 25 -6.82 0.11 -10.53
C VAL A 25 -7.27 1.38 -9.82
N CYS A 26 -6.51 2.45 -10.01
CA CYS A 26 -6.86 3.77 -9.50
C CYS A 26 -7.96 4.38 -10.37
N MET A 27 -9.02 4.92 -9.77
CA MET A 27 -10.12 5.54 -10.53
C MET A 27 -9.82 6.98 -10.96
N ASP A 28 -8.78 7.61 -10.43
CA ASP A 28 -8.44 9.00 -10.70
C ASP A 28 -7.47 9.18 -11.87
N ASP A 29 -6.55 8.23 -12.08
CA ASP A 29 -5.48 8.30 -13.09
C ASP A 29 -5.31 7.01 -13.91
N ASP A 30 -6.23 6.05 -13.77
CA ASP A 30 -6.21 4.72 -14.40
C ASP A 30 -4.93 3.89 -14.11
N ALA A 31 -4.11 4.30 -13.14
CA ALA A 31 -2.89 3.58 -12.80
C ALA A 31 -3.22 2.21 -12.20
N ALA A 32 -2.78 1.14 -12.89
CA ALA A 32 -2.98 -0.23 -12.48
C ALA A 32 -1.74 -0.84 -11.83
N THR A 33 -1.96 -1.60 -10.76
CA THR A 33 -0.92 -2.37 -10.09
C THR A 33 -1.45 -3.75 -9.71
N TYR A 34 -0.58 -4.76 -9.72
CA TYR A 34 -0.88 -6.04 -9.10
C TYR A 34 0.06 -6.30 -7.93
N ARG A 35 -0.45 -6.98 -6.91
CA ARG A 35 0.32 -7.38 -5.73
C ARG A 35 0.22 -8.86 -5.48
N PHE A 36 1.29 -9.41 -4.91
CA PHE A 36 1.32 -10.79 -4.41
C PHE A 36 2.28 -10.93 -3.24
N ARG A 37 2.06 -11.94 -2.39
CA ARG A 37 3.00 -12.31 -1.32
C ARG A 37 3.94 -13.39 -1.84
N CYS A 38 5.25 -13.13 -1.81
CA CYS A 38 6.23 -14.12 -2.27
C CYS A 38 6.19 -15.36 -1.36
N PRO A 39 6.05 -16.59 -1.87
CA PRO A 39 5.99 -17.80 -1.04
C PRO A 39 7.33 -18.14 -0.35
N ILE A 40 8.45 -17.55 -0.82
CA ILE A 40 9.80 -17.81 -0.31
C ILE A 40 10.17 -16.82 0.81
N CYS A 41 10.22 -15.52 0.49
CA CYS A 41 10.62 -14.48 1.46
C CYS A 41 9.45 -13.86 2.22
N THR A 42 8.20 -14.18 1.86
CA THR A 42 6.97 -13.66 2.47
C THR A 42 6.75 -12.15 2.32
N MET A 43 7.62 -11.46 1.58
CA MET A 43 7.47 -10.04 1.27
C MET A 43 6.37 -9.82 0.24
N THR A 44 5.61 -8.74 0.41
CA THR A 44 4.64 -8.29 -0.59
C THR A 44 5.36 -7.58 -1.72
N GLN A 45 5.11 -8.02 -2.94
CA GLN A 45 5.57 -7.36 -4.16
C GLN A 45 4.42 -6.57 -4.73
N VAL A 46 4.69 -5.33 -5.16
CA VAL A 46 3.75 -4.49 -5.92
C VAL A 46 4.42 -4.15 -7.23
N LYS A 47 3.72 -4.37 -8.33
CA LYS A 47 4.22 -4.18 -9.69
C LYS A 47 3.20 -3.36 -10.49
N GLY A 48 3.68 -2.45 -11.33
CA GLY A 48 2.83 -1.78 -12.32
C GLY A 48 2.26 -2.79 -13.30
N ALA A 49 1.01 -2.58 -13.70
CA ALA A 49 0.33 -3.37 -14.71
C ALA A 49 -0.10 -2.44 -15.86
N ASP A 50 0.14 -2.87 -17.09
CA ASP A 50 -0.54 -2.27 -18.24
C ASP A 50 -1.92 -2.92 -18.43
N ASP A 51 -2.78 -2.32 -19.27
CA ASP A 51 -4.14 -2.79 -19.54
C ASP A 51 -4.17 -4.26 -19.95
N ARG A 52 -3.20 -4.67 -20.79
CA ARG A 52 -3.06 -6.06 -21.24
C ARG A 52 -2.79 -7.01 -20.08
N THR A 53 -1.93 -6.62 -19.14
CA THR A 53 -1.62 -7.42 -17.95
C THR A 53 -2.83 -7.52 -17.04
N VAL A 54 -3.57 -6.41 -16.85
CA VAL A 54 -4.83 -6.40 -16.10
C VAL A 54 -5.83 -7.37 -16.71
N ASP A 55 -6.08 -7.27 -18.02
CA ASP A 55 -7.02 -8.13 -18.73
C ASP A 55 -6.66 -9.60 -18.58
N LEU A 56 -5.38 -9.94 -18.73
CA LEU A 56 -4.90 -11.32 -18.57
C LEU A 56 -5.11 -11.86 -17.15
N LEU A 57 -4.82 -11.06 -16.13
CA LEU A 57 -4.99 -11.45 -14.73
C LEU A 57 -6.48 -11.61 -14.37
N VAL A 58 -7.31 -10.65 -14.78
CA VAL A 58 -8.77 -10.70 -14.55
C VAL A 58 -9.39 -11.90 -15.28
N ALA A 59 -9.02 -12.13 -16.54
CA ALA A 59 -9.49 -13.30 -17.30
C ALA A 59 -9.05 -14.64 -16.67
N ALA A 60 -7.90 -14.68 -16.00
CA ALA A 60 -7.43 -15.84 -15.25
C ALA A 60 -8.21 -16.06 -13.93
N GLY A 61 -9.05 -15.11 -13.50
CA GLY A 61 -9.84 -15.20 -12.27
C GLY A 61 -9.15 -14.61 -11.03
N VAL A 62 -8.17 -13.71 -11.22
CA VAL A 62 -7.52 -12.96 -10.14
C VAL A 62 -8.49 -11.93 -9.56
N SER A 63 -8.41 -11.70 -8.25
CA SER A 63 -9.22 -10.68 -7.58
C SER A 63 -8.90 -9.27 -8.11
N TYR A 64 -9.96 -8.50 -8.39
CA TYR A 64 -9.87 -7.13 -8.91
C TYR A 64 -10.58 -6.17 -7.95
N SER A 65 -9.96 -5.03 -7.66
CA SER A 65 -10.56 -3.97 -6.86
C SER A 65 -10.20 -2.59 -7.41
N THR A 66 -11.07 -1.60 -7.21
CA THR A 66 -10.74 -0.21 -7.50
C THR A 66 -10.36 0.54 -6.23
N TRP A 67 -9.58 1.61 -6.37
CA TRP A 67 -9.23 2.53 -5.29
C TRP A 67 -9.15 3.96 -5.84
N THR A 68 -9.21 4.96 -4.96
CA THR A 68 -9.01 6.37 -5.32
C THR A 68 -7.78 6.91 -4.61
N LEU A 69 -7.18 7.95 -5.19
CA LEU A 69 -6.16 8.73 -4.50
C LEU A 69 -6.74 9.30 -3.18
N PRO A 70 -5.91 9.38 -2.13
CA PRO A 70 -6.30 10.01 -0.89
C PRO A 70 -6.66 11.49 -1.13
N ALA A 71 -7.67 11.99 -0.41
CA ALA A 71 -8.10 13.38 -0.53
C ALA A 71 -6.96 14.35 -0.18
N GLU A 72 -6.14 13.94 0.78
CA GLU A 72 -4.96 14.62 1.30
C GLU A 72 -3.92 14.96 0.21
N LEU A 73 -3.89 14.21 -0.90
CA LEU A 73 -3.00 14.50 -2.03
C LEU A 73 -3.36 15.82 -2.73
N HIS A 74 -4.64 16.21 -2.68
CA HIS A 74 -5.17 17.44 -3.28
C HIS A 74 -5.27 18.58 -2.27
N GLU A 75 -5.06 18.31 -0.99
CA GLU A 75 -5.02 19.34 0.03
C GLU A 75 -3.78 20.20 -0.17
N ARG A 76 -3.94 21.52 0.00
CA ARG A 76 -2.80 22.41 0.08
C ARG A 76 -2.15 22.16 1.43
N PRO A 77 -0.85 21.78 1.49
CA PRO A 77 -0.17 21.62 2.76
C PRO A 77 -0.31 22.91 3.58
N SER A 78 -0.75 22.77 4.82
CA SER A 78 -0.76 23.85 5.80
C SER A 78 0.35 23.59 6.82
N GLY A 79 1.13 24.62 7.13
CA GLY A 79 2.27 24.52 8.05
C GLY A 79 3.61 24.35 7.34
N ASP A 80 4.67 24.28 8.14
CA ASP A 80 6.02 24.08 7.64
C ASP A 80 6.22 22.59 7.22
N PRO A 81 7.07 22.31 6.21
CA PRO A 81 7.39 20.94 5.84
C PRO A 81 8.01 20.18 7.01
N ILE A 82 7.62 18.91 7.18
CA ILE A 82 8.20 18.04 8.21
C ILE A 82 9.71 17.94 7.98
N ASP A 83 10.48 18.25 9.02
CA ASP A 83 11.94 18.15 9.02
C ASP A 83 12.46 17.11 10.04
N HIS A 84 13.77 17.15 10.31
CA HIS A 84 14.39 16.21 11.22
C HIS A 84 14.08 16.49 12.69
N ASP A 85 13.91 17.77 13.06
CA ASP A 85 13.64 18.18 14.43
C ASP A 85 12.21 17.76 14.83
N ASP A 86 11.26 17.83 13.90
CA ASP A 86 9.90 17.30 14.10
C ASP A 86 9.91 15.80 14.49
N LEU A 87 10.81 15.01 13.91
CA LEU A 87 10.94 13.58 14.24
C LEU A 87 11.51 13.36 15.64
N LEU A 88 12.45 14.21 16.06
CA LEU A 88 13.04 14.16 17.40
C LEU A 88 12.01 14.58 18.46
N ASP A 89 11.25 15.63 18.17
CA ASP A 89 10.17 16.09 19.05
C ASP A 89 9.09 15.02 19.19
N PHE A 90 8.69 14.37 18.09
CA PHE A 90 7.76 13.25 18.14
C PHE A 90 8.32 12.05 18.94
N HIS A 91 9.61 11.75 18.78
CA HIS A 91 10.26 10.70 19.56
C HIS A 91 10.23 11.00 21.06
N HIS A 92 10.61 12.21 21.48
CA HIS A 92 10.55 12.62 22.88
C HIS A 92 9.13 12.59 23.44
N LEU A 93 8.13 12.95 22.64
CA LEU A 93 6.72 12.87 23.04
C LEU A 93 6.31 11.42 23.33
N LEU A 94 6.72 10.46 22.49
CA LEU A 94 6.41 9.04 22.71
C LEU A 94 7.12 8.42 23.92
N GLU A 95 8.22 9.01 24.40
CA GLU A 95 8.90 8.55 25.61
C GLU A 95 8.21 9.02 26.91
N GLN A 96 7.29 9.98 26.84
CA GLN A 96 6.53 10.45 27.99
C GLN A 96 5.50 9.40 28.42
N GLY A 97 5.48 9.00 29.69
CA GLY A 97 4.61 7.89 30.15
C GLY A 97 3.10 8.14 30.02
N ASP A 98 2.69 9.37 29.78
CA ASP A 98 1.31 9.85 29.70
C ASP A 98 0.86 10.23 28.27
N TRP A 99 1.72 10.12 27.25
CA TRP A 99 1.40 10.53 25.87
C TRP A 99 0.08 9.94 25.36
N PHE A 100 -0.20 8.67 25.69
CA PHE A 100 -1.42 7.98 25.26
C PHE A 100 -2.67 8.54 25.95
N THR A 101 -2.54 8.95 27.20
CA THR A 101 -3.63 9.58 27.97
C THR A 101 -3.92 10.97 27.41
N GLU A 102 -2.89 11.74 27.06
CA GLU A 102 -3.06 13.06 26.44
C GLU A 102 -3.69 12.97 25.04
N LEU A 103 -3.25 11.99 24.23
CA LEU A 103 -3.79 11.75 22.89
C LEU A 103 -5.27 11.36 22.94
N THR A 104 -5.64 10.42 23.83
CA THR A 104 -7.04 10.01 23.96
C THR A 104 -7.92 11.18 24.43
N ALA A 105 -7.43 11.99 25.36
CA ALA A 105 -8.14 13.19 25.81
C ALA A 105 -8.27 14.28 24.71
N SER A 106 -7.40 14.30 23.69
CA SER A 106 -7.50 15.26 22.58
C SER A 106 -8.53 14.84 21.53
N LEU A 107 -8.71 13.54 21.33
CA LEU A 107 -9.72 12.97 20.45
C LEU A 107 -11.15 13.17 20.98
N ASP A 108 -11.35 13.13 22.30
CA ASP A 108 -12.65 13.39 22.94
C ASP A 108 -13.12 14.86 22.84
N ARG A 109 -12.24 15.78 22.41
CA ARG A 109 -12.55 17.22 22.26
C ARG A 109 -13.08 17.60 20.87
N HIS A 110 -13.15 16.66 19.93
CA HIS A 110 -13.70 16.84 18.59
C HIS A 110 -14.99 16.05 18.39
#